data_AF-A0AA44S582-F1
#
_entry.id   AF-A0AA44S582-F1
#
_cell.length_a   1.000
_cell.length_b   1.000
_cell.length_c   1.000
_cell.angle_alpha   90.00
_cell.angle_beta   90.00
_cell.angle_gamma   90.00
#
_symmetry.space_group_name_H-M   'P 1'
#
loop_
_entity.id
_entity.type
_entity.pdbx_description
1 polymer ?
#
loop_
_entity_poly.entity_id
_entity_poly.type
_entity_poly.pdbx_seq_one_letter_code
_entity_poly.pdbx_strand_id
1 'polypeptide(L)'
;AHPSEPGVVSYAVLGKGSVGNIVGAPMGWEAVFTRPFQAFWVELPACNNWVDIGLPEVYDDPDLASFNGATTQTSATDQTHLVKQAVGVFASNDAADRAFHRVVDRTVGCSGQTTAIHLDDGTTQVWSFAGGPS
;
A
#
# COMPACT_ATOMS: atom_id res chain seq x y z
N ALA A 1 -13.85 8.15 19.74
CA ALA A 1 -14.02 8.33 18.27
C ALA A 1 -15.02 7.29 17.77
N HIS A 2 -15.89 7.65 16.82
CA HIS A 2 -16.76 6.68 16.12
C HIS A 2 -16.09 6.28 14.79
N PRO A 3 -16.33 5.06 14.26
CA PRO A 3 -15.80 4.65 12.97
C PRO A 3 -16.23 5.59 11.85
N SER A 4 -15.37 5.79 10.86
CA SER A 4 -15.72 6.52 9.65
C SER A 4 -16.83 5.80 8.89
N GLU A 5 -17.71 6.57 8.24
CA GLU A 5 -18.71 6.00 7.33
C GLU A 5 -18.03 5.23 6.19
N PRO A 6 -18.55 4.08 5.74
CA PRO A 6 -17.89 3.28 4.70
C PRO A 6 -17.62 4.04 3.39
N GLY A 7 -18.43 5.04 3.05
CA GLY A 7 -18.23 5.88 1.86
C GLY A 7 -16.99 6.77 1.88
N VAL A 8 -16.29 6.90 3.03
CA VAL A 8 -15.09 7.74 3.19
C VAL A 8 -13.95 7.31 2.27
N VAL A 9 -13.83 6.01 1.98
CA VAL A 9 -12.74 5.46 1.16
C VAL A 9 -12.66 6.10 -0.24
N SER A 10 -13.79 6.57 -0.78
CA SER A 10 -13.87 7.16 -2.13
C SER A 10 -13.24 8.55 -2.25
N TYR A 11 -13.06 9.27 -1.13
CA TYR A 11 -12.38 10.58 -1.12
C TYR A 11 -11.11 10.59 -0.27
N ALA A 12 -10.85 9.53 0.50
CA ALA A 12 -9.60 9.36 1.25
C ALA A 12 -8.42 8.99 0.35
N VAL A 13 -8.67 8.32 -0.79
CA VAL A 13 -7.68 8.13 -1.85
C VAL A 13 -7.52 9.43 -2.62
N LEU A 14 -6.28 9.91 -2.76
CA LEU A 14 -5.99 11.13 -3.49
C LEU A 14 -6.07 10.86 -4.99
N GLY A 15 -6.78 11.71 -5.72
CA GLY A 15 -6.74 11.67 -7.19
C GLY A 15 -5.36 12.08 -7.73
N LYS A 16 -5.01 11.58 -8.92
CA LYS A 16 -3.69 11.77 -9.55
C LYS A 16 -3.14 13.19 -9.58
N GLY A 17 -3.98 14.23 -9.67
CA GLY A 17 -3.54 15.63 -9.63
C GLY A 17 -2.95 16.03 -8.27
N SER A 18 -3.55 15.58 -7.18
CA SER A 18 -3.03 15.80 -5.82
C SER A 18 -1.76 15.00 -5.58
N VAL A 19 -1.71 13.76 -6.08
CA VAL A 19 -0.49 12.93 -6.05
C VAL A 19 0.65 13.61 -6.82
N GLY A 20 0.38 14.14 -8.01
CA GLY A 20 1.37 14.86 -8.80
C GLY A 20 1.94 16.10 -8.10
N ASN A 21 1.12 16.81 -7.32
CA ASN A 21 1.60 17.94 -6.50
C ASN A 21 2.55 17.49 -5.38
N ILE A 22 2.34 16.30 -4.80
CA ILE A 22 3.21 15.74 -3.75
C ILE A 22 4.52 15.23 -4.34
N VAL A 23 4.45 14.47 -5.44
CA VAL A 23 5.62 13.85 -6.09
C VAL A 23 6.44 14.86 -6.87
N GLY A 24 5.83 15.94 -7.35
CA GLY A 24 6.48 16.92 -8.24
C GLY A 24 6.61 16.43 -9.69
N ALA A 25 5.77 15.48 -10.11
CA ALA A 25 5.77 14.90 -11.45
C ALA A 25 4.35 14.81 -12.04
N PRO A 26 4.19 14.92 -13.38
CA PRO A 26 2.88 14.90 -14.02
C PRO A 26 2.32 13.47 -14.06
N MET A 27 1.46 13.14 -13.10
CA MET A 27 0.79 11.85 -13.04
C MET A 27 -0.25 11.69 -14.16
N GLY A 28 0.15 11.05 -15.27
CA GLY A 28 -0.69 10.87 -16.46
C GLY A 28 -1.69 9.72 -16.36
N TRP A 29 -1.34 8.66 -15.62
CA TRP A 29 -2.07 7.41 -15.55
C TRP A 29 -2.54 7.09 -14.12
N GLU A 30 -3.70 6.45 -14.01
CA GLU A 30 -4.30 6.04 -12.73
C GLU A 30 -5.10 4.75 -12.93
N ALA A 31 -4.95 3.80 -12.00
CA ALA A 31 -5.82 2.64 -11.88
C ALA A 31 -6.35 2.53 -10.45
N VAL A 32 -7.66 2.60 -10.32
CA VAL A 32 -8.37 2.41 -9.05
C VAL A 32 -8.64 0.92 -8.83
N PHE A 33 -8.51 0.46 -7.59
CA PHE A 33 -8.79 -0.91 -7.19
C PHE A 33 -9.64 -0.94 -5.90
N THR A 34 -10.68 -1.78 -5.91
CA THR A 34 -11.67 -1.86 -4.82
C THR A 34 -11.55 -3.15 -4.01
N ARG A 35 -10.51 -3.94 -4.27
CA ARG A 35 -10.18 -5.15 -3.50
C ARG A 35 -8.69 -5.17 -3.16
N PRO A 36 -8.31 -5.71 -2.00
CA PRO A 36 -6.91 -5.89 -1.63
C PRO A 36 -6.18 -6.75 -2.67
N PHE A 37 -4.94 -6.37 -2.98
CA PHE A 37 -4.08 -7.17 -3.85
C PHE A 37 -2.60 -6.82 -3.64
N GLN A 38 -1.75 -7.77 -3.97
CA GLN A 38 -0.31 -7.62 -3.96
C GLN A 38 0.21 -7.47 -5.40
N ALA A 39 0.89 -6.37 -5.69
CA ALA A 39 1.55 -6.08 -6.95
C ALA A 39 3.02 -6.47 -6.94
N PHE A 40 3.70 -6.24 -5.81
CA PHE A 40 5.14 -6.48 -5.64
C PHE A 40 5.39 -7.45 -4.50
N TRP A 41 6.42 -8.28 -4.63
CA TRP A 41 6.76 -9.24 -3.59
C TRP A 41 8.27 -9.43 -3.46
N VAL A 42 8.71 -9.89 -2.29
CA VAL A 42 10.11 -10.16 -2.00
C VAL A 42 10.33 -11.61 -1.58
N GLU A 43 11.56 -12.09 -1.75
CA GLU A 43 11.99 -13.46 -1.36
C GLU A 43 11.90 -13.72 0.16
N LEU A 44 11.74 -12.66 0.96
CA LEU A 44 11.45 -12.73 2.40
C LEU A 44 9.96 -12.35 2.63
N PRO A 45 8.99 -13.29 2.59
CA PRO A 45 7.57 -12.95 2.53
C PRO A 45 7.02 -12.20 3.76
N ALA A 46 7.72 -12.26 4.90
CA ALA A 46 7.41 -11.43 6.07
C ALA A 46 7.56 -9.93 5.79
N CYS A 47 8.42 -9.57 4.82
CA CYS A 47 8.73 -8.19 4.45
C CYS A 47 7.93 -7.68 3.23
N ASN A 48 6.89 -8.39 2.78
CA ASN A 48 6.05 -7.92 1.68
C ASN A 48 5.38 -6.56 1.99
N ASN A 49 5.00 -6.32 3.24
CA ASN A 49 4.45 -5.03 3.69
C ASN A 49 5.48 -3.87 3.70
N TRP A 50 6.77 -4.12 3.47
CA TRP A 50 7.78 -3.06 3.28
C TRP A 50 7.93 -2.63 1.82
N VAL A 51 7.43 -3.44 0.90
CA VAL A 51 7.58 -3.19 -0.54
C VAL A 51 6.26 -2.83 -1.22
N ASP A 52 5.14 -3.23 -0.64
CA ASP A 52 3.82 -2.98 -1.19
C ASP A 52 2.78 -2.73 -0.08
N ILE A 53 1.66 -2.11 -0.46
CA ILE A 53 0.54 -1.78 0.44
C ILE A 53 -0.80 -2.22 -0.14
N GLY A 54 -1.83 -2.33 0.71
CA GLY A 54 -3.15 -2.78 0.27
C GLY A 54 -3.25 -4.30 0.09
N LEU A 55 -2.40 -5.05 0.79
CA LEU A 55 -2.29 -6.49 0.61
C LEU A 55 -3.43 -7.25 1.30
N PRO A 56 -3.84 -8.41 0.75
CA PRO A 56 -4.84 -9.28 1.35
C PRO A 56 -4.55 -9.66 2.81
N GLU A 57 -3.29 -9.91 3.20
CA GLU A 57 -3.02 -10.29 4.61
C GLU A 57 -3.37 -9.19 5.63
N VAL A 58 -3.45 -7.94 5.20
CA VAL A 58 -3.83 -6.81 6.06
C VAL A 58 -5.34 -6.59 5.99
N TYR A 59 -5.92 -6.67 4.79
CA TYR A 59 -7.26 -6.17 4.51
C TYR A 59 -8.33 -7.26 4.29
N ASP A 60 -7.98 -8.55 4.09
CA ASP A 60 -8.95 -9.65 4.11
C ASP A 60 -9.37 -9.97 5.55
N ASP A 61 -9.99 -8.98 6.19
CA ASP A 61 -10.50 -9.03 7.55
C ASP A 61 -12.04 -9.00 7.51
N PRO A 62 -12.74 -9.87 8.26
CA PRO A 62 -14.20 -9.86 8.31
C PRO A 62 -14.80 -8.54 8.81
N ASP A 63 -14.05 -7.74 9.56
CA ASP A 63 -14.48 -6.44 10.05
C ASP A 63 -14.17 -5.29 9.07
N LEU A 64 -13.61 -5.57 7.88
CA LEU A 64 -13.42 -4.58 6.82
C LEU A 64 -14.79 -4.22 6.21
N ALA A 65 -15.23 -2.98 6.45
CA ALA A 65 -16.51 -2.49 5.94
C ALA A 65 -16.41 -1.97 4.50
N SER A 66 -15.30 -1.33 4.15
CA SER A 66 -15.04 -0.86 2.79
C SER A 66 -13.56 -0.69 2.52
N PHE A 67 -13.18 -0.73 1.24
CA PHE A 67 -11.81 -0.59 0.78
C PHE A 67 -11.75 0.15 -0.54
N ASN A 68 -10.75 1.00 -0.71
CA ASN A 68 -10.43 1.65 -1.98
C ASN A 68 -8.94 1.94 -2.04
N GLY A 69 -8.35 1.86 -3.23
CA GLY A 69 -6.98 2.21 -3.48
C GLY A 69 -6.77 2.68 -4.91
N ALA A 70 -5.63 3.30 -5.16
CA ALA A 70 -5.23 3.71 -6.49
C ALA A 70 -3.72 3.52 -6.69
N THR A 71 -3.34 3.10 -7.89
CA THR A 71 -1.98 3.21 -8.40
C THR A 71 -1.95 4.39 -9.37
N THR A 72 -1.04 5.32 -9.15
CA THR A 72 -0.85 6.51 -9.97
C THR A 72 0.57 6.53 -10.52
N GLN A 73 0.71 6.82 -11.81
CA GLN A 73 2.01 6.84 -12.49
C GLN A 73 2.08 7.98 -13.53
N THR A 74 3.29 8.39 -13.93
CA THR A 74 3.46 9.31 -15.07
C THR A 74 2.92 8.69 -16.37
N SER A 75 3.17 7.40 -16.59
CA SER A 75 2.59 6.57 -17.65
C SER A 75 2.34 5.15 -17.13
N ALA A 76 1.56 4.34 -17.85
CA ALA A 76 1.12 3.02 -17.36
C ALA A 76 2.26 2.04 -16.99
N THR A 77 3.47 2.26 -17.50
CA THR A 77 4.66 1.42 -17.28
C THR A 77 5.81 2.20 -16.66
N ASP A 78 5.58 3.41 -16.16
CA ASP A 78 6.61 4.22 -15.54
C ASP A 78 6.67 3.98 -14.02
N GLN A 79 7.49 3.01 -13.64
CA GLN A 79 7.78 2.71 -12.24
C GLN A 79 8.72 3.71 -11.56
N THR A 80 9.30 4.68 -12.29
CA THR A 80 10.18 5.70 -11.69
C THR A 80 9.40 6.74 -10.88
N HIS A 81 8.15 6.98 -11.27
CA HIS A 81 7.20 7.78 -10.52
C HIS A 81 5.90 6.99 -10.34
N LEU A 82 5.93 6.07 -9.37
CA LEU A 82 4.79 5.25 -9.01
C LEU A 82 4.37 5.56 -7.57
N VAL A 83 3.09 5.81 -7.37
CA VAL A 83 2.48 5.91 -6.05
C VAL A 83 1.32 4.94 -5.98
N LYS A 84 1.37 4.03 -5.01
CA LYS A 84 0.22 3.20 -4.63
C LYS A 84 -0.37 3.77 -3.34
N GLN A 85 -1.69 3.77 -3.24
CA GLN A 85 -2.45 4.18 -2.07
C GLN A 85 -3.50 3.11 -1.77
N ALA A 86 -3.76 2.85 -0.49
CA ALA A 86 -4.80 1.93 -0.05
C ALA A 86 -5.42 2.44 1.25
N VAL A 87 -6.76 2.46 1.31
CA VAL A 87 -7.53 2.87 2.47
C VAL A 87 -8.59 1.82 2.74
N GLY A 88 -8.64 1.32 3.98
CA GLY A 88 -9.72 0.49 4.48
C GLY A 88 -10.44 1.15 5.64
N VAL A 89 -11.76 1.05 5.67
CA VAL A 89 -12.60 1.43 6.80
C VAL A 89 -13.04 0.15 7.51
N PHE A 90 -12.78 0.08 8.80
CA PHE A 90 -13.14 -1.07 9.64
C PHE A 90 -14.36 -0.75 10.51
N ALA A 91 -15.10 -1.79 10.87
CA ALA A 91 -16.32 -1.70 11.68
C ALA A 91 -16.07 -1.13 13.09
N SER A 92 -14.84 -1.17 13.59
CA SER A 92 -14.46 -0.63 14.90
C SER A 92 -13.01 -0.13 14.93
N ASN A 93 -12.69 0.70 15.92
CA ASN A 93 -11.31 1.13 16.16
C ASN A 93 -10.41 -0.08 16.50
N ASP A 94 -10.92 -1.05 17.26
CA ASP A 94 -10.17 -2.26 17.60
C ASP A 94 -9.85 -3.10 16.35
N ALA A 95 -10.77 -3.16 15.38
CA ALA A 95 -10.50 -3.83 14.11
C ALA A 95 -9.46 -3.10 13.26
N ALA A 96 -9.55 -1.76 13.21
CA ALA A 96 -8.52 -0.94 12.55
C ALA A 96 -7.15 -1.07 13.22
N ASP A 97 -7.11 -1.14 14.56
CA ASP A 97 -5.89 -1.30 15.35
C ASP A 97 -5.25 -2.68 15.10
N ARG A 98 -6.05 -3.76 15.07
CA ARG A 98 -5.55 -5.08 14.68
C ARG A 98 -5.00 -5.09 13.25
N ALA A 99 -5.64 -4.39 12.31
CA ALA A 99 -5.14 -4.28 10.94
C ALA A 99 -3.82 -3.51 10.87
N PHE A 100 -3.71 -2.42 11.64
CA PHE A 100 -2.46 -1.69 11.80
C PHE A 100 -1.34 -2.59 12.36
N HIS A 101 -1.63 -3.37 13.41
CA HIS A 101 -0.70 -4.33 13.97
C HIS A 101 -0.27 -5.43 12.97
N ARG A 102 -1.15 -5.89 12.08
CA ARG A 102 -0.75 -6.79 10.98
C ARG A 102 0.27 -6.17 10.02
N VAL A 103 0.23 -4.85 9.83
CA VAL A 103 1.25 -4.14 9.05
C VAL A 103 2.55 -4.06 9.85
N VAL A 104 2.52 -3.49 11.05
CA VAL A 104 3.76 -3.15 11.78
C VAL A 104 4.44 -4.36 12.39
N ASP A 105 3.71 -5.26 13.04
CA ASP A 105 4.28 -6.39 13.79
C ASP A 105 4.90 -7.44 12.86
N ARG A 106 4.25 -7.69 11.71
CA ARG A 106 4.76 -8.65 10.72
C ARG A 106 6.13 -8.24 10.16
N THR A 107 6.40 -6.95 10.19
CA THR A 107 7.59 -6.39 9.57
C THR A 107 8.75 -6.17 10.52
N VAL A 108 8.57 -6.58 11.78
CA VAL A 108 9.67 -6.69 12.74
C VAL A 108 10.76 -7.60 12.15
N GLY A 109 11.99 -7.08 12.07
CA GLY A 109 13.15 -7.79 11.52
C GLY A 109 13.44 -7.52 10.03
N CYS A 110 12.60 -6.76 9.32
CA CYS A 110 12.84 -6.40 7.93
C CYS A 110 13.86 -5.26 7.75
N SER A 111 13.99 -4.37 8.74
CA SER A 111 15.01 -3.32 8.74
C SER A 111 16.41 -3.94 8.68
N GLY A 112 17.25 -3.45 7.76
CA GLY A 112 18.61 -3.92 7.51
C GLY A 112 18.68 -5.14 6.60
N GLN A 113 17.56 -5.71 6.17
CA GLN A 113 17.56 -6.81 5.20
C GLN A 113 17.82 -6.29 3.79
N THR A 114 18.52 -7.09 3.00
CA THR A 114 18.65 -6.93 1.55
C THR A 114 18.05 -8.15 0.88
N THR A 115 17.09 -7.94 -0.02
CA THR A 115 16.34 -9.03 -0.66
C THR A 115 16.09 -8.73 -2.13
N ALA A 116 15.88 -9.78 -2.92
CA ALA A 116 15.29 -9.63 -4.24
C ALA A 116 13.83 -9.19 -4.10
N ILE A 117 13.42 -8.26 -4.95
CA ILE A 117 12.05 -7.79 -5.17
C ILE A 117 11.66 -8.15 -6.60
N HIS A 118 10.41 -8.56 -6.77
CA HIS A 118 9.79 -8.81 -8.05
C HIS A 118 8.70 -7.77 -8.29
N LEU A 119 8.85 -7.05 -9.38
CA LEU A 119 7.98 -5.98 -9.81
C LEU A 119 6.85 -6.52 -10.70
N ASP A 120 5.80 -5.72 -10.88
CA ASP A 120 4.60 -6.12 -11.63
C ASP A 120 4.82 -6.23 -13.16
N ASP A 121 5.89 -5.63 -13.66
CA ASP A 121 6.39 -5.75 -15.04
C ASP A 121 7.28 -7.00 -15.26
N GLY A 122 7.46 -7.82 -14.22
CA GLY A 122 8.32 -9.00 -14.25
C GLY A 122 9.80 -8.72 -14.01
N THR A 123 10.18 -7.46 -13.77
CA THR A 123 11.56 -7.10 -13.44
C THR A 123 11.91 -7.54 -12.01
N THR A 124 13.10 -8.11 -11.83
CA THR A 124 13.67 -8.38 -10.50
C THR A 124 14.74 -7.34 -10.16
N GLN A 125 14.67 -6.77 -8.97
CA GLN A 125 15.70 -5.86 -8.43
C GLN A 125 16.20 -6.35 -7.08
N VAL A 126 17.27 -5.75 -6.55
CA VAL A 126 17.79 -6.00 -5.21
C VAL A 126 17.63 -4.73 -4.39
N TRP A 127 16.79 -4.79 -3.34
CA TRP A 127 16.50 -3.65 -2.49
C TRP A 127 17.05 -3.87 -1.08
N SER A 128 17.44 -2.78 -0.44
CA SER A 128 17.82 -2.78 0.98
C SER A 128 16.81 -1.98 1.78
N PHE A 129 16.32 -2.55 2.85
CA PHE A 129 15.32 -1.95 3.72
C PHE A 129 15.98 -1.14 4.83
N ALA A 130 15.77 0.17 4.84
CA ALA A 130 16.23 1.06 5.91
C ALA A 130 15.06 1.39 6.84
N GLY A 131 15.19 1.09 8.13
CA GLY A 131 14.24 1.53 9.14
C GLY A 131 14.19 3.06 9.28
N GLY A 132 13.10 3.55 9.87
CA GLY A 132 12.99 4.96 10.24
C GLY A 132 14.06 5.35 11.28
N PRO A 133 14.39 6.65 11.38
CA PRO A 133 15.26 7.15 12.44
C PRO A 133 14.69 6.78 13.82
N SER A 134 15.57 6.29 14.70
CA SER A 134 15.28 5.95 16.10
C SER A 134 15.11 7.19 16.96
#